data_AF-A0A7R9QUV8-F1
#
_entry.id   AF-A0A7R9QUV8-F1
#
_cell.length_a   1.000
_cell.length_b   1.000
_cell.length_c   1.000
_cell.angle_alpha   90.00
_cell.angle_beta   90.00
_cell.angle_gamma   90.00
#
_symmetry.space_group_name_H-M   'P 1'
#
loop_
_entity.id
_entity.type
_entity.pdbx_description
1 polymer ?
#
loop_
_entity_poly.entity_id
_entity_poly.type
_entity_poly.pdbx_seq_one_letter_code
_entity_poly.pdbx_strand_id
1 'polypeptide(L)'
;MPLAWYFKSQWEREYGNNGRWKEHFCHDWSQQESYADPFTRVVSRCPCTLQQAELDRGLFSPDLECNVIDRKCDTFHRGAQHCLNTGRPSIGGSGQTCCYDDYGELLQTADTMYGGRPSRAYIYGKHPYKMRMMIPALSEWLHDTMPFFFCCKWQAEEDNADTCQ
;
A
#
# COMPACT_ATOMS: atom_id res chain seq x y z
N MET A 1 -3.61 -6.64 -8.93
CA MET A 1 -3.96 -5.87 -10.14
C MET A 1 -5.14 -6.53 -10.86
N PRO A 2 -6.23 -5.81 -11.18
CA PRO A 2 -7.49 -6.43 -11.61
C PRO A 2 -7.47 -7.13 -12.98
N LEU A 3 -6.38 -7.02 -13.76
CA LEU A 3 -6.27 -7.62 -15.09
C LEU A 3 -4.98 -8.44 -15.32
N ALA A 4 -4.23 -8.76 -14.26
CA ALA A 4 -2.98 -9.49 -14.40
C ALA A 4 -3.14 -10.86 -15.07
N TRP A 5 -4.25 -11.57 -14.80
CA TRP A 5 -4.57 -12.84 -15.44
C TRP A 5 -4.77 -12.72 -16.95
N TYR A 6 -5.29 -11.59 -17.43
CA TYR A 6 -5.54 -11.32 -18.85
C TYR A 6 -4.22 -11.02 -19.59
N PHE A 7 -3.37 -10.17 -18.99
CA PHE A 7 -2.09 -9.77 -19.58
C PHE A 7 -0.97 -10.80 -19.38
N LYS A 8 -1.15 -11.78 -18.48
CA LYS A 8 -0.15 -12.81 -18.16
C LYS A 8 0.52 -13.42 -19.39
N SER A 9 -0.26 -13.84 -20.38
CA SER A 9 0.27 -14.49 -21.59
C SER A 9 1.15 -13.57 -22.45
N GLN A 10 0.90 -12.25 -22.42
CA GLN A 10 1.71 -11.26 -23.14
C GLN A 10 3.01 -11.00 -22.39
N TRP A 11 2.94 -10.85 -21.07
CA TRP A 11 4.12 -10.65 -20.22
C TRP A 11 5.06 -11.86 -20.20
N GLU A 12 4.52 -13.08 -20.22
CA GLU A 12 5.33 -14.29 -20.32
C GLU A 12 6.09 -14.39 -21.65
N ARG A 13 5.51 -13.86 -22.75
CA ARG A 13 6.19 -13.78 -24.06
C ARG A 13 7.29 -12.74 -24.09
N GLU A 14 7.11 -11.61 -23.40
CA GLU A 14 8.03 -10.48 -23.43
C GLU A 14 9.17 -10.59 -22.41
N TYR A 15 8.84 -10.92 -21.16
CA TYR A 15 9.77 -10.93 -20.02
C TYR A 15 10.16 -12.34 -19.54
N GLY A 16 9.57 -13.38 -20.13
CA GLY A 16 9.92 -14.78 -19.91
C GLY A 16 8.89 -15.59 -19.13
N ASN A 17 8.96 -16.91 -19.32
CA ASN A 17 8.04 -17.89 -18.74
C ASN A 17 8.22 -18.06 -17.22
N ASN A 18 7.30 -18.80 -16.60
CA ASN A 18 7.30 -19.17 -15.19
C ASN A 18 7.19 -17.97 -14.23
N GLY A 19 6.55 -16.88 -14.67
CA GLY A 19 6.31 -15.72 -13.80
C GLY A 19 7.49 -14.77 -13.61
N ARG A 20 8.56 -14.89 -14.40
CA ARG A 20 9.73 -13.99 -14.36
C ARG A 20 9.40 -12.51 -14.59
N TRP A 21 8.30 -12.23 -15.28
CA TRP A 21 7.78 -10.87 -15.45
C TRP A 21 7.53 -10.15 -14.11
N LYS A 22 7.19 -10.88 -13.04
CA LYS A 22 6.98 -10.30 -11.70
C LYS A 22 8.26 -9.68 -11.14
N GLU A 23 9.35 -10.44 -11.22
CA GLU A 23 10.69 -10.01 -10.79
C GLU A 23 11.16 -8.81 -11.62
N HIS A 24 10.93 -8.85 -12.94
CA HIS A 24 11.29 -7.75 -13.83
C HIS A 24 10.56 -6.45 -13.45
N PHE A 25 9.24 -6.50 -13.24
CA PHE A 25 8.46 -5.34 -12.80
C PHE A 25 8.87 -4.85 -11.41
N CYS A 26 9.18 -5.77 -10.49
CA CYS A 26 9.67 -5.40 -9.17
C CYS A 26 11.01 -4.66 -9.23
N HIS A 27 11.95 -5.21 -9.99
CA HIS A 27 13.27 -4.61 -10.18
C HIS A 27 13.18 -3.23 -10.85
N ASP A 28 12.39 -3.09 -11.92
CA ASP A 28 12.19 -1.81 -12.61
C ASP A 28 11.57 -0.75 -11.69
N TRP A 29 10.58 -1.14 -10.89
CA TRP A 29 9.99 -0.24 -9.90
C TRP A 29 10.99 0.16 -8.81
N SER A 30 11.74 -0.80 -8.26
CA SER A 30 12.76 -0.56 -7.24
C SER A 30 13.87 0.36 -7.76
N GLN A 31 14.29 0.19 -9.01
CA GLN A 31 15.26 1.07 -9.65
C GLN A 31 14.72 2.50 -9.77
N GLN A 32 13.48 2.70 -10.20
CA GLN A 32 12.86 4.03 -10.26
C GLN A 32 12.77 4.67 -8.88
N GLU A 33 12.45 3.87 -7.87
CA GLU A 33 12.35 4.34 -6.48
C GLU A 33 13.70 4.77 -5.92
N SER A 34 14.81 4.13 -6.32
CA SER A 34 16.15 4.53 -5.88
C SER A 34 16.52 5.98 -6.25
N TYR A 35 15.88 6.53 -7.28
CA TYR A 35 16.07 7.92 -7.73
C TYR A 35 14.98 8.87 -7.22
N ALA A 36 13.95 8.36 -6.54
CA ALA A 36 12.84 9.16 -6.03
C ALA A 36 13.17 9.77 -4.66
N ASP A 37 12.49 10.86 -4.33
CA ASP A 37 12.63 11.49 -3.02
C ASP A 37 12.02 10.62 -1.90
N PRO A 38 12.69 10.49 -0.74
CA PRO A 38 12.22 9.64 0.36
C PRO A 38 11.00 10.25 1.05
N PHE A 39 9.81 9.90 0.55
CA PHE A 39 8.52 10.41 1.03
C PHE A 39 8.15 9.95 2.45
N THR A 40 8.71 8.83 2.91
CA THR A 40 8.47 8.26 4.24
C THR A 40 8.91 9.18 5.38
N ARG A 41 9.75 10.19 5.10
CA ARG A 41 10.19 11.18 6.10
C ARG A 41 9.15 12.25 6.40
N VAL A 42 8.17 12.45 5.52
CA VAL A 42 7.18 13.54 5.62
C VAL A 42 5.77 13.06 5.95
N VAL A 43 5.53 11.75 5.98
CA VAL A 43 4.24 11.17 6.36
C VAL A 43 4.04 11.20 7.88
N SER A 44 2.78 11.33 8.30
CA SER A 44 2.42 11.23 9.71
C SER A 44 2.68 9.81 10.21
N ARG A 45 3.21 9.69 11.44
CA ARG A 45 3.42 8.38 12.08
C ARG A 45 2.10 7.80 12.54
N CYS A 46 1.93 6.49 12.36
CA CYS A 46 0.78 5.77 12.91
C CYS A 46 0.83 5.77 14.45
N PRO A 47 -0.30 6.02 15.12
CA PRO A 47 -0.44 5.74 16.55
C PRO A 47 -0.25 4.25 16.82
N CYS A 48 0.39 3.91 17.94
CA CYS A 48 0.67 2.51 18.28
C CYS A 48 -0.61 1.72 18.59
N THR A 49 -1.64 2.39 19.13
CA THR A 49 -2.91 1.76 19.51
C THR A 49 -4.07 2.35 18.73
N LEU A 50 -5.07 1.52 18.46
CA LEU A 50 -6.31 1.89 17.80
C LEU A 50 -7.02 3.02 18.56
N GLN A 51 -7.07 2.93 19.89
CA GLN A 51 -7.73 3.94 20.71
C GLN A 51 -7.11 5.32 20.54
N GLN A 52 -5.78 5.43 20.43
CA GLN A 52 -5.12 6.70 20.16
C GLN A 52 -5.52 7.27 18.80
N ALA A 53 -5.59 6.41 17.78
CA ALA A 53 -5.95 6.83 16.43
C ALA A 53 -7.43 7.26 16.33
N GLU A 54 -8.33 6.58 17.03
CA GLU A 54 -9.75 6.95 17.11
C GLU A 54 -10.01 8.25 17.87
N LEU A 55 -9.11 8.64 18.77
CA LEU A 55 -9.16 9.95 19.43
C LEU A 55 -8.64 11.05 18.50
N ASP A 56 -7.69 10.74 17.62
CA ASP A 56 -7.13 11.66 16.63
C ASP A 56 -7.89 11.65 15.29
N ARG A 57 -9.21 11.84 15.36
CA ARG A 57 -10.09 11.89 14.15
C ARG A 57 -9.83 13.09 13.25
N GLY A 58 -9.08 14.08 13.74
CA GLY A 58 -8.67 15.24 12.95
C GLY A 58 -7.58 14.90 11.94
N LEU A 59 -6.69 13.96 12.31
CA LEU A 59 -5.61 13.50 11.47
C LEU A 59 -5.92 12.19 10.75
N PHE A 60 -6.71 11.29 11.35
CA PHE A 60 -7.01 9.97 10.80
C PHE A 60 -8.51 9.81 10.51
N SER A 61 -8.81 9.14 9.41
CA SER A 61 -10.17 8.76 9.01
C SER A 61 -10.24 7.25 8.73
N PRO A 62 -11.40 6.61 8.95
CA PRO A 62 -11.58 5.20 8.61
C PRO A 62 -11.25 4.90 7.15
N ASP A 63 -10.54 3.81 6.92
CA ASP A 63 -10.37 3.28 5.58
C ASP A 63 -11.70 2.70 5.09
N LEU A 64 -12.04 2.96 3.83
CA LEU A 64 -13.32 2.53 3.25
C LEU A 64 -13.31 1.04 2.91
N GLU A 65 -12.13 0.45 2.65
CA GLU A 65 -12.00 -0.96 2.31
C GLU A 65 -11.88 -1.84 3.56
N CYS A 66 -11.28 -1.33 4.64
CA CYS A 66 -11.11 -2.04 5.90
C CYS A 66 -11.58 -1.22 7.12
N ASN A 67 -12.91 -1.21 7.35
CA ASN A 67 -13.52 -0.58 8.52
C ASN A 67 -14.19 -1.60 9.46
N VAL A 68 -14.59 -1.14 10.66
CA VAL A 68 -15.22 -1.97 11.71
C VAL A 68 -16.56 -2.60 11.31
N ILE A 69 -17.26 -2.02 10.33
CA ILE A 69 -18.60 -2.43 9.87
C ILE A 69 -18.46 -3.51 8.79
N ASP A 70 -17.73 -3.20 7.72
CA ASP A 70 -17.58 -4.07 6.55
C ASP A 70 -16.60 -5.22 6.82
N ARG A 71 -15.55 -4.98 7.64
CA ARG A 71 -14.50 -5.95 7.98
C ARG A 71 -13.83 -6.63 6.78
N LYS A 72 -13.85 -5.99 5.60
CA LYS A 72 -13.30 -6.52 4.34
C LYS A 72 -11.80 -6.23 4.18
N CYS A 73 -11.03 -6.55 5.20
CA CYS A 73 -9.61 -6.21 5.26
C CYS A 73 -8.72 -7.17 4.47
N ASP A 74 -9.14 -8.42 4.27
CA ASP A 74 -8.31 -9.52 3.76
C ASP A 74 -7.70 -9.30 2.37
N THR A 75 -8.23 -8.37 1.58
CA THR A 75 -7.72 -8.08 0.23
C THR A 75 -6.29 -7.55 0.25
N PHE A 76 -5.98 -6.65 1.18
CA PHE A 76 -4.70 -5.95 1.29
C PHE A 76 -4.10 -5.98 2.70
N HIS A 77 -4.93 -6.20 3.73
CA HIS A 77 -4.58 -6.12 5.13
C HIS A 77 -5.13 -7.34 5.88
N ARG A 78 -4.73 -8.53 5.44
CA ARG A 78 -5.13 -9.79 6.07
C ARG A 78 -4.73 -9.81 7.54
N GLY A 79 -5.68 -10.15 8.40
CA GLY A 79 -5.50 -10.15 9.86
C GLY A 79 -5.75 -8.80 10.53
N ALA A 80 -5.94 -7.71 9.78
CA ALA A 80 -6.38 -6.44 10.35
C ALA A 80 -7.89 -6.46 10.64
N GLN A 81 -8.30 -5.87 11.75
CA GLN A 81 -9.72 -5.63 12.07
C GLN A 81 -10.15 -4.21 11.73
N HIS A 82 -9.24 -3.26 11.82
CA HIS A 82 -9.52 -1.86 11.53
C HIS A 82 -8.33 -1.16 10.90
N CYS A 83 -8.54 -0.51 9.76
CA CYS A 83 -7.54 0.37 9.17
C CYS A 83 -8.04 1.81 9.11
N LEU A 84 -7.10 2.74 9.24
CA LEU A 84 -7.29 4.17 9.19
C LEU A 84 -6.33 4.76 8.16
N ASN A 85 -6.80 5.73 7.40
CA ASN A 85 -5.99 6.54 6.50
C ASN A 85 -5.73 7.91 7.15
N THR A 86 -4.60 8.53 6.85
CA THR A 86 -4.42 9.96 7.14
C THR A 86 -5.49 10.77 6.40
N GLY A 87 -6.19 11.67 7.06
CA GLY A 87 -7.23 12.53 6.47
C GLY A 87 -6.69 13.68 5.62
N ARG A 88 -5.37 13.91 5.60
CA ARG A 88 -4.71 14.92 4.76
C ARG A 88 -3.40 14.39 4.17
N PRO A 89 -3.04 14.82 2.94
CA PRO A 89 -1.77 14.45 2.35
C PRO A 89 -0.60 15.15 3.06
N SER A 90 0.58 14.55 2.98
CA SER A 90 1.84 15.20 3.34
C SER A 90 2.16 16.38 2.41
N ILE A 91 3.20 17.14 2.75
CA ILE A 91 3.73 18.21 1.89
C ILE A 91 4.09 17.68 0.50
N GLY A 92 4.52 16.41 0.37
CA GLY A 92 4.81 15.77 -0.92
C GLY A 92 3.59 15.25 -1.67
N GLY A 93 2.42 15.12 -1.02
CA GLY A 93 1.25 14.45 -1.60
C GLY A 93 1.13 12.98 -1.21
N SER A 94 1.87 12.54 -0.20
CA SER A 94 1.89 11.16 0.28
C SER A 94 0.84 10.93 1.37
N GLY A 95 0.40 9.68 1.52
CA GLY A 95 -0.52 9.25 2.55
C GLY A 95 0.10 8.21 3.48
N GLN A 96 -0.60 7.90 4.56
CA GLN A 96 -0.28 6.79 5.44
C GLN A 96 -1.56 6.00 5.74
N THR A 97 -1.47 4.68 5.64
CA THR A 97 -2.48 3.73 6.10
C THR A 97 -1.97 3.05 7.37
N CYS A 98 -2.77 3.01 8.42
CA CYS A 98 -2.47 2.41 9.71
C CYS A 98 -3.49 1.31 9.98
N CYS A 99 -3.04 0.08 10.18
CA CYS A 99 -3.92 -1.07 10.39
C CYS A 99 -3.66 -1.69 11.74
N TYR A 100 -4.74 -2.10 12.41
CA TYR A 100 -4.72 -2.61 13.77
C TYR A 100 -5.29 -4.04 13.81
N ASP A 101 -4.72 -4.85 14.68
CA ASP A 101 -5.18 -6.21 14.95
C ASP A 101 -6.46 -6.24 15.83
N ASP A 102 -6.85 -7.42 16.28
CA ASP A 102 -7.99 -7.64 17.17
C ASP A 102 -7.77 -7.16 18.61
N TYR A 103 -6.52 -6.99 19.03
CA TYR A 103 -6.13 -6.38 20.30
C TYR A 103 -6.08 -4.84 20.23
N GLY A 104 -6.18 -4.28 19.02
CA GLY A 104 -6.07 -2.84 18.78
C GLY A 104 -4.62 -2.36 18.73
N GLU A 105 -3.66 -3.24 18.49
CA GLU A 105 -2.24 -2.92 18.33
C GLU A 105 -1.89 -2.74 16.85
N LEU A 106 -0.95 -1.84 16.57
CA LEU A 106 -0.53 -1.50 15.21
C LEU A 106 0.19 -2.69 14.55
N LEU A 107 -0.34 -3.15 13.41
CA LEU A 107 0.30 -4.12 12.55
C LEU A 107 1.44 -3.46 11.78
N GLN A 108 2.68 -3.89 12.06
CA GLN A 108 3.87 -3.37 11.40
C GLN A 108 4.17 -4.15 10.12
N THR A 109 4.59 -3.42 9.08
CA THR A 109 5.02 -4.01 7.80
C THR A 109 6.31 -4.83 7.93
N ALA A 110 7.05 -4.67 9.02
CA ALA A 110 8.24 -5.46 9.32
C ALA A 110 7.91 -6.90 9.76
N ASP A 111 6.76 -7.08 10.44
CA ASP A 111 6.35 -8.40 10.95
C ASP A 111 5.42 -9.12 9.96
N THR A 112 4.62 -8.36 9.21
CA THR A 112 3.68 -8.89 8.23
C THR A 112 3.57 -7.99 7.01
N MET A 113 3.52 -8.58 5.80
CA MET A 113 3.30 -7.82 4.56
C MET A 113 1.92 -7.14 4.50
N TYR A 114 1.01 -7.54 5.39
CA TYR A 114 -0.36 -7.05 5.48
C TYR A 114 -0.52 -5.86 6.44
N GLY A 115 0.58 -5.38 7.03
CA GLY A 115 0.57 -4.22 7.92
C GLY A 115 0.14 -2.91 7.24
N GLY A 116 -0.09 -1.88 8.06
CA GLY A 116 -0.37 -0.53 7.54
C GLY A 116 0.87 0.06 6.88
N ARG A 117 0.74 0.55 5.64
CA ARG A 117 1.87 1.04 4.82
C ARG A 117 1.77 2.52 4.45
N PRO A 118 2.92 3.22 4.33
CA PRO A 118 2.97 4.53 3.69
C PRO A 118 2.67 4.42 2.19
N SER A 119 1.98 5.41 1.64
CA SER A 119 1.72 5.52 0.20
C SER A 119 2.34 6.78 -0.38
N ARG A 120 3.01 6.68 -1.52
CA ARG A 120 3.66 7.81 -2.23
C ARG A 120 2.63 8.84 -2.65
N ALA A 121 1.48 8.36 -3.11
CA ALA A 121 0.34 9.18 -3.46
C ALA A 121 -0.78 9.00 -2.43
N TYR A 122 -1.37 10.11 -2.04
CA TYR A 122 -2.52 10.12 -1.16
C TYR A 122 -3.76 9.60 -1.89
N ILE A 123 -4.48 8.66 -1.28
CA ILE A 123 -5.62 7.97 -1.90
C ILE A 123 -6.72 8.93 -2.39
N TYR A 124 -6.98 10.02 -1.66
CA TYR A 124 -7.95 11.04 -2.06
C TYR A 124 -7.36 12.14 -2.97
N GLY A 125 -6.08 12.01 -3.34
CA GLY A 125 -5.34 12.94 -4.18
C GLY A 125 -5.00 14.26 -3.48
N LYS A 126 -4.18 15.07 -4.14
CA LYS A 126 -3.75 16.37 -3.61
C LYS A 126 -4.05 17.47 -4.62
N HIS A 127 -4.79 18.49 -4.19
CA HIS A 127 -5.02 19.68 -5.00
C HIS A 127 -3.66 20.29 -5.42
N PRO A 128 -3.43 20.61 -6.71
CA PRO A 128 -4.41 20.82 -7.78
C PRO A 128 -4.73 19.61 -8.68
N TYR A 129 -4.34 18.38 -8.33
CA TYR A 129 -4.60 17.15 -9.13
C TYR A 129 -4.01 17.16 -10.56
N LYS A 130 -3.06 18.06 -10.85
CA LYS A 130 -2.47 18.25 -12.19
C LYS A 130 -1.14 17.51 -12.40
N MET A 131 -0.63 16.85 -11.38
CA MET A 131 0.65 16.13 -11.42
C MET A 131 0.43 14.63 -11.27
N ARG A 132 1.34 13.82 -11.84
CA ARG A 132 1.25 12.34 -11.88
C ARG A 132 1.00 11.69 -10.51
N MET A 133 1.54 12.25 -9.44
CA MET A 133 1.42 11.71 -8.07
C MET A 133 0.21 12.24 -7.28
N MET A 134 -0.57 13.15 -7.86
CA MET A 134 -1.60 13.89 -7.15
C MET A 134 -3.03 13.45 -7.52
N ILE A 135 -3.19 12.50 -8.44
CA ILE A 135 -4.51 12.06 -8.92
C ILE A 135 -5.11 11.07 -7.91
N PRO A 136 -6.36 11.27 -7.45
CA PRO A 136 -6.99 10.38 -6.49
C PRO A 136 -7.09 8.94 -7.03
N ALA A 137 -6.94 7.95 -6.14
CA ALA A 137 -7.00 6.51 -6.37
C ALA A 137 -6.02 5.94 -7.41
N LEU A 138 -5.95 6.48 -8.62
CA LEU A 138 -5.12 5.97 -9.70
C LEU A 138 -3.62 6.12 -9.40
N SER A 139 -3.21 7.26 -8.82
CA SER A 139 -1.79 7.46 -8.48
C SER A 139 -1.34 6.49 -7.39
N GLU A 140 -2.14 6.34 -6.32
CA GLU A 140 -1.87 5.35 -5.25
C GLU A 140 -1.84 3.94 -5.84
N TRP A 141 -2.81 3.63 -6.72
CA TRP A 141 -2.89 2.31 -7.30
C TRP A 141 -1.66 1.97 -8.13
N LEU A 142 -1.22 2.90 -8.97
CA LEU A 142 -0.08 2.71 -9.87
C LEU A 142 1.26 2.65 -9.10
N HIS A 143 1.43 3.48 -8.08
CA HIS A 143 2.72 3.68 -7.42
C HIS A 143 2.92 2.85 -6.15
N ASP A 144 1.84 2.41 -5.50
CA ASP A 144 1.90 1.74 -4.20
C ASP A 144 1.18 0.38 -4.22
N THR A 145 -0.06 0.30 -4.73
CA THR A 145 -0.81 -0.97 -4.74
C THR A 145 -0.32 -1.94 -5.81
N MET A 146 -0.02 -1.48 -7.02
CA MET A 146 0.47 -2.33 -8.12
C MET A 146 1.81 -3.00 -7.75
N PRO A 147 2.83 -2.28 -7.24
CA PRO A 147 4.09 -2.88 -6.82
C PRO A 147 3.99 -3.88 -5.70
N PHE A 148 3.09 -3.68 -4.74
CA PHE A 148 2.82 -4.66 -3.70
C PHE A 148 2.45 -6.04 -4.28
N PHE A 149 1.72 -6.10 -5.41
CA PHE A 149 1.39 -7.38 -6.02
C PHE A 149 2.60 -8.12 -6.57
N PHE A 150 3.44 -7.45 -7.37
CA PHE A 150 4.57 -8.12 -8.01
C PHE A 150 5.80 -8.25 -7.09
N CYS A 151 5.99 -7.37 -6.11
CA CYS A 151 7.13 -7.45 -5.18
C CYS A 151 6.86 -8.28 -3.93
N CYS A 152 5.61 -8.39 -3.47
CA CYS A 152 5.25 -9.15 -2.27
C CYS A 152 4.24 -10.27 -2.56
N LYS A 153 3.01 -9.92 -2.95
CA LYS A 153 1.88 -10.87 -2.93
C LYS A 153 2.03 -12.04 -3.90
N TRP A 154 2.74 -11.88 -5.01
CA TRP A 154 2.93 -12.93 -6.02
C TRP A 154 4.32 -13.57 -5.95
N GLN A 155 5.08 -13.38 -4.87
CA GLN A 155 6.36 -14.06 -4.66
C GLN A 155 6.17 -15.54 -4.29
N ALA A 156 7.27 -16.28 -4.17
CA ALA A 156 7.26 -17.75 -4.08
C ALA A 156 6.57 -18.29 -2.81
N GLU A 157 6.66 -17.58 -1.68
CA GLU A 157 5.97 -17.93 -0.45
C GLU A 157 4.85 -16.92 -0.19
N GLU A 158 3.62 -17.34 -0.47
CA GLU A 158 2.44 -16.54 -0.16
C GLU A 158 2.38 -16.25 1.35
N ASP A 159 2.03 -15.03 1.73
CA ASP A 159 1.91 -14.54 3.12
C ASP A 159 3.23 -14.40 3.92
N ASN A 160 4.41 -14.64 3.35
CA ASN A 160 5.69 -14.44 4.06
C ASN A 160 6.33 -13.07 3.77
N ALA A 161 6.39 -12.19 4.78
CA ALA A 161 6.97 -10.85 4.66
C ALA A 161 8.44 -10.88 4.24
N ASP A 162 9.20 -11.91 4.63
CA ASP A 162 10.62 -12.06 4.29
C ASP A 162 10.85 -12.30 2.78
N THR A 163 9.81 -12.71 2.05
CA THR A 163 9.90 -12.93 0.60
C THR A 163 9.57 -11.70 -0.24
N CYS A 164 9.14 -10.61 0.40
CA CYS A 164 9.04 -9.32 -0.27
C CYS A 164 10.43 -8.85 -0.73
N GLN A 165 10.54 -8.52 -2.01
CA GLN A 165 11.77 -7.99 -2.63
C GLN A 165 11.82 -6.46 -2.60
#